data_AF-A0A0K9YZT3-F1
#
_entry.id   AF-A0A0K9YZT3-F1
#
_cell.length_a   1.000
_cell.length_b   1.000
_cell.length_c   1.000
_cell.angle_alpha   90.00
_cell.angle_beta   90.00
_cell.angle_gamma   90.00
#
_symmetry.space_group_name_H-M   'P 1'
#
loop_
_entity.id
_entity.type
_entity.pdbx_description
1 polymer ?
#
loop_
_entity_poly.entity_id
_entity_poly.type
_entity_poly.pdbx_seq_one_letter_code
_entity_poly.pdbx_strand_id
1 'polypeptide(L)'
;MFYHGIKWEYVMREYPLLSPRRIVSKHRKDQALDRKHLLQQFGLEPVHLLEADENYPPERCILECFEFGDTVFAFERLELPIWQLSNHEVGVEVLDLRSCTTIFSIRYETKVESFFPGIPYIRDFFPTFSGNDSCNCQKSTL
;
A
#
# COMPACT_ATOMS: atom_id res chain seq x y z
N MET A 1 -8.25 5.60 6.85
CA MET A 1 -6.76 5.52 6.74
C MET A 1 -6.42 5.08 5.33
N PHE A 2 -5.25 5.45 4.84
CA PHE A 2 -4.78 5.12 3.49
C PHE A 2 -3.52 4.27 3.54
N TYR A 3 -3.37 3.33 2.60
CA TYR A 3 -2.28 2.36 2.59
C TYR A 3 -1.61 2.31 1.23
N HIS A 4 -0.28 2.31 1.21
CA HIS A 4 0.51 2.20 -0.01
C HIS A 4 1.56 1.10 0.12
N GLY A 5 1.48 0.10 -0.76
CA GLY A 5 2.47 -0.97 -0.89
C GLY A 5 3.58 -0.62 -1.87
N ILE A 6 4.84 -0.81 -1.45
CA ILE A 6 6.02 -0.54 -2.27
C ILE A 6 7.20 -1.43 -1.87
N LYS A 7 8.09 -1.73 -2.80
CA LYS A 7 9.37 -2.38 -2.47
C LYS A 7 10.31 -1.41 -1.76
N TRP A 8 10.96 -1.86 -0.69
CA TRP A 8 11.91 -1.08 0.10
C TRP A 8 13.05 -0.48 -0.74
N GLU A 9 13.49 -1.18 -1.80
CA GLU A 9 14.50 -0.67 -2.73
C GLU A 9 14.10 0.64 -3.41
N TYR A 10 12.80 0.83 -3.69
CA TYR A 10 12.29 2.07 -4.26
C TYR A 10 12.15 3.16 -3.22
N VAL A 11 11.82 2.81 -1.98
CA VAL A 11 11.86 3.75 -0.85
C VAL A 11 13.26 4.34 -0.73
N MET A 12 14.30 3.51 -0.67
CA MET A 12 15.68 4.00 -0.55
C MET A 12 16.13 4.89 -1.71
N ARG A 13 15.56 4.71 -2.91
CA ARG A 13 15.93 5.48 -4.10
C ARG A 13 15.18 6.82 -4.19
N GLU A 14 13.89 6.81 -3.87
CA GLU A 14 12.98 7.93 -4.14
C GLU A 14 12.67 8.76 -2.88
N TYR A 15 13.05 8.27 -1.69
CA TYR A 15 12.80 8.97 -0.43
C TYR A 15 13.29 10.44 -0.50
N PRO A 16 12.49 11.41 -0.03
CA PRO A 16 11.23 11.21 0.71
C PRO A 16 9.95 11.20 -0.16
N LEU A 17 10.04 11.53 -1.44
CA LEU A 17 8.87 11.77 -2.29
C LEU A 17 8.74 10.68 -3.36
N LEU A 18 7.66 9.91 -3.27
CA LEU A 18 7.26 9.03 -4.36
C LEU A 18 6.52 9.87 -5.40
N SER A 19 7.10 9.92 -6.60
CA SER A 19 6.43 10.51 -7.76
C SER A 19 6.56 9.56 -8.96
N PRO A 20 5.47 9.36 -9.72
CA PRO A 20 5.46 8.54 -10.92
C PRO A 20 6.51 8.99 -11.93
N ARG A 21 6.70 10.31 -12.05
CA ARG A 21 7.63 10.97 -12.98
C ARG A 21 9.09 10.49 -12.85
N ARG A 22 9.49 9.94 -11.71
CA ARG A 22 10.87 9.44 -11.49
C ARG A 22 11.07 7.97 -11.86
N ILE A 23 9.99 7.17 -11.89
CA ILE A 23 10.06 5.71 -12.08
C ILE A 23 9.97 5.31 -13.58
N VAL A 24 9.54 6.21 -14.47
CA VAL A 24 9.29 5.94 -15.91
C VAL A 24 10.54 5.63 -16.76
N SER A 25 11.74 5.48 -16.18
CA SER A 25 12.93 5.21 -17.00
C SER A 25 13.11 3.75 -17.45
N LYS A 26 12.39 2.75 -16.92
CA LYS A 26 12.63 1.34 -17.31
C LYS A 26 11.39 0.42 -17.24
N HIS A 27 10.95 -0.06 -18.42
CA HIS A 27 10.00 -1.17 -18.69
C HIS A 27 8.50 -0.85 -18.42
N ARG A 28 7.49 -1.24 -19.22
CA ARG A 28 7.28 -2.43 -20.08
C ARG A 28 6.19 -2.12 -21.14
N LYS A 29 6.25 -2.73 -22.33
CA LYS A 29 5.37 -2.42 -23.49
C LYS A 29 3.94 -3.01 -23.41
N ASP A 30 3.65 -3.86 -22.44
CA ASP A 30 2.43 -4.68 -22.43
C ASP A 30 1.28 -4.10 -21.57
N GLN A 31 1.48 -2.97 -20.88
CA GLN A 31 0.45 -2.24 -20.12
C GLN A 31 -0.06 -0.98 -20.84
N ALA A 32 0.08 -0.93 -22.17
CA ALA A 32 -0.12 0.31 -22.93
C ALA A 32 -1.58 0.81 -23.02
N LEU A 33 -2.59 -0.04 -22.80
CA LEU A 33 -4.00 0.35 -22.98
C LEU A 33 -4.63 0.96 -21.72
N ASP A 34 -4.43 0.38 -20.54
CA ASP A 34 -4.86 0.98 -19.27
C ASP A 34 -4.08 2.26 -18.95
N ARG A 35 -2.78 2.26 -19.26
CA ARG A 35 -1.92 3.42 -19.09
C ARG A 35 -2.33 4.62 -19.93
N LYS A 36 -2.94 4.39 -21.10
CA LYS A 36 -3.40 5.45 -22.00
C LYS A 36 -4.64 6.15 -21.44
N HIS A 37 -5.57 5.44 -20.81
CA HIS A 37 -6.77 6.05 -20.22
C HIS A 37 -6.42 6.96 -19.05
N LEU A 38 -5.52 6.53 -18.16
CA LEU A 38 -5.08 7.32 -17.00
C LEU A 38 -4.25 8.56 -17.42
N LEU A 39 -3.34 8.41 -18.40
CA LEU A 39 -2.59 9.53 -18.97
C LEU A 39 -3.51 10.53 -19.70
N GLN A 40 -4.57 10.08 -20.35
CA GLN A 40 -5.51 10.96 -21.05
C GLN A 40 -6.46 11.69 -20.11
N GLN A 41 -6.76 11.14 -18.93
CA GLN A 41 -7.70 11.73 -17.97
C GLN A 41 -7.01 12.65 -16.94
N PHE A 42 -5.76 12.36 -16.56
CA PHE A 42 -5.03 13.11 -15.52
C PHE A 42 -3.66 13.64 -15.95
N GLY A 43 -3.16 13.29 -17.14
CA GLY A 43 -1.84 13.71 -17.63
C GLY A 43 -0.64 12.97 -17.01
N LEU A 44 -0.88 12.08 -16.04
CA LEU A 44 0.13 11.31 -15.29
C LEU A 44 -0.48 10.02 -14.69
N GLU A 45 0.34 9.01 -14.45
CA GLU A 45 -0.03 7.76 -13.76
C GLU A 45 0.07 8.01 -12.24
N PRO A 46 -1.00 8.01 -11.42
CA PRO A 46 -0.93 8.44 -10.02
C PRO A 46 -0.17 7.44 -9.12
N VAL A 47 0.13 7.83 -7.88
CA VAL A 47 0.49 6.90 -6.80
C VAL A 47 -0.82 6.36 -6.21
N HIS A 48 -1.00 5.04 -6.29
CA HIS A 48 -2.23 4.37 -5.85
C HIS A 48 -2.17 4.03 -4.36
N LEU A 49 -3.26 4.30 -3.64
CA LEU A 49 -3.43 3.95 -2.24
C LEU A 49 -4.78 3.29 -2.01
N LEU A 50 -4.83 2.32 -1.10
CA LEU A 50 -6.07 1.72 -0.63
C LEU A 50 -6.62 2.52 0.55
N GLU A 51 -7.90 2.86 0.51
CA GLU A 51 -8.63 3.50 1.61
C GLU A 51 -9.35 2.44 2.45
N ALA A 52 -9.09 2.43 3.76
CA ALA A 52 -9.84 1.58 4.68
C ALA A 52 -11.13 2.25 5.14
N ASP A 53 -12.22 1.47 5.10
CA ASP A 53 -13.55 1.82 5.59
C ASP A 53 -14.23 0.62 6.28
N GLU A 54 -15.51 0.77 6.66
CA GLU A 54 -16.27 -0.29 7.35
C GLU A 54 -16.42 -1.58 6.54
N ASN A 55 -16.41 -1.51 5.21
CA ASN A 55 -16.55 -2.63 4.29
C ASN A 55 -15.19 -3.14 3.78
N TYR A 56 -14.12 -2.39 4.00
CA TYR A 56 -12.78 -2.69 3.52
C TYR A 56 -11.76 -2.39 4.63
N PRO A 57 -11.53 -3.34 5.55
CA PRO A 57 -10.82 -3.09 6.79
C PRO A 57 -9.30 -2.97 6.60
N PRO A 58 -8.58 -2.31 7.53
CA PRO A 58 -7.11 -2.11 7.48
C PRO A 58 -6.30 -3.37 7.15
N GLU A 59 -6.64 -4.50 7.76
CA GLU A 59 -5.94 -5.77 7.60
C GLU A 59 -5.97 -6.22 6.14
N ARG A 60 -7.11 -6.01 5.47
CA ARG A 60 -7.29 -6.33 4.06
C ARG A 60 -6.48 -5.38 3.18
N CYS A 61 -6.50 -4.08 3.46
CA CYS A 61 -5.66 -3.11 2.73
C CYS A 61 -4.18 -3.47 2.81
N ILE A 62 -3.70 -3.82 4.00
CA ILE A 62 -2.30 -4.18 4.24
C ILE A 62 -1.91 -5.44 3.45
N LEU A 63 -2.76 -6.48 3.51
CA LEU A 63 -2.56 -7.71 2.73
C LEU A 63 -2.49 -7.45 1.23
N GLU A 64 -3.50 -6.75 0.69
CA GLU A 64 -3.56 -6.46 -0.74
C GLU A 64 -2.41 -5.54 -1.16
N CYS A 65 -1.94 -4.62 -0.30
CA CYS A 65 -0.75 -3.82 -0.56
C CYS A 65 0.54 -4.66 -0.64
N PHE A 66 0.65 -5.78 0.09
CA PHE A 66 1.83 -6.65 0.04
C PHE A 66 1.96 -7.41 -1.30
N GLU A 67 0.91 -7.49 -2.12
CA GLU A 67 1.02 -8.02 -3.49
C GLU A 67 1.88 -7.12 -4.40
N PHE A 68 2.04 -5.84 -4.04
CA PHE A 68 2.78 -4.84 -4.82
C PHE A 68 4.19 -4.57 -4.29
N GLY A 69 4.48 -4.94 -3.03
CA GLY A 69 5.72 -4.58 -2.36
C GLY A 69 5.99 -5.35 -1.07
N ASP A 70 7.19 -5.19 -0.52
CA ASP A 70 7.59 -5.82 0.76
C ASP A 70 7.36 -4.90 1.97
N THR A 71 6.91 -3.67 1.72
CA THR A 71 6.71 -2.62 2.72
C THR A 71 5.41 -1.89 2.45
N VAL A 72 4.61 -1.65 3.49
CA VAL A 72 3.36 -0.90 3.41
C VAL A 72 3.44 0.31 4.33
N PHE A 73 3.11 1.48 3.80
CA PHE A 73 3.01 2.72 4.55
C PHE A 73 1.54 3.06 4.80
N ALA A 74 1.20 3.36 6.04
CA ALA A 74 -0.12 3.86 6.43
C ALA A 74 -0.10 5.37 6.64
N PHE A 75 -1.17 6.03 6.22
CA PHE A 75 -1.36 7.47 6.30
C PHE A 75 -2.73 7.78 6.90
N GLU A 76 -2.77 8.71 7.85
CA GLU A 76 -4.04 9.21 8.39
C GLU A 76 -4.75 10.13 7.38
N ARG A 77 -3.96 10.92 6.64
CA ARG A 77 -4.44 11.91 5.68
C ARG A 77 -3.52 11.93 4.46
N LEU A 78 -4.06 12.33 3.32
CA LEU A 78 -3.31 12.55 2.09
C LEU A 78 -3.33 14.02 1.71
N GLU A 79 -2.28 14.47 1.03
CA GLU A 79 -2.23 15.80 0.44
C GLU A 79 -3.17 15.88 -0.77
N LEU A 80 -3.82 17.03 -0.94
CA LEU A 80 -4.69 17.30 -2.08
C LEU A 80 -3.85 17.74 -3.29
N PRO A 81 -4.27 17.45 -4.54
CA PRO A 81 -5.53 16.79 -4.91
C PRO A 81 -5.50 15.26 -4.78
N ILE A 82 -6.61 14.69 -4.33
CA ILE A 82 -6.84 13.24 -4.29
C ILE A 82 -7.85 12.89 -5.40
N TRP A 83 -7.58 11.85 -6.17
CA TRP A 83 -8.48 11.33 -7.19
C TRP A 83 -9.08 10.00 -6.74
N GLN A 84 -10.40 9.88 -6.72
CA GLN A 84 -11.05 8.59 -6.49
C GLN A 84 -10.89 7.72 -7.75
N LEU A 85 -10.23 6.57 -7.62
CA LEU A 85 -9.99 5.63 -8.72
C LEU A 85 -11.01 4.47 -8.69
N SER A 86 -11.34 3.99 -7.50
CA SER A 86 -12.39 2.99 -7.26
C SER A 86 -13.01 3.20 -5.87
N ASN A 87 -13.93 2.34 -5.42
CA ASN A 87 -14.59 2.49 -4.11
C ASN A 87 -13.61 2.55 -2.92
N HIS A 88 -12.49 1.82 -3.01
CA HIS A 88 -11.50 1.73 -1.93
C HIS A 88 -10.09 2.11 -2.40
N GLU A 89 -9.99 2.80 -3.54
CA GLU A 89 -8.70 3.14 -4.14
C GLU A 89 -8.69 4.62 -4.54
N VAL A 90 -7.62 5.29 -4.11
CA VAL A 90 -7.38 6.70 -4.40
C VAL A 90 -6.00 6.89 -5.03
N GLY A 91 -5.88 7.92 -5.85
CA GLY A 91 -4.64 8.32 -6.49
C GLY A 91 -4.18 9.70 -6.02
N VAL A 92 -2.88 9.87 -5.82
CA VAL A 92 -2.24 11.18 -5.60
C VAL A 92 -1.10 11.40 -6.59
N GLU A 93 -0.77 12.65 -6.94
CA GLU A 93 0.34 12.93 -7.85
C GLU A 93 1.70 12.62 -7.21
N VAL A 94 1.84 12.99 -5.94
CA VAL A 94 3.06 12.82 -5.15
C VAL A 94 2.66 12.32 -3.77
N LEU A 95 3.40 11.34 -3.25
CA LEU A 95 3.22 10.83 -1.89
C LEU A 95 4.50 11.11 -1.08
N ASP A 96 4.39 11.94 -0.05
CA ASP A 96 5.48 12.15 0.91
C ASP A 96 5.47 11.06 1.98
N LEU A 97 6.45 10.17 1.92
CA LEU A 97 6.55 9.04 2.85
C LEU A 97 6.75 9.50 4.30
N ARG A 98 7.28 10.70 4.53
CA ARG A 98 7.51 11.22 5.89
C ARG A 98 6.21 11.51 6.63
N SER A 99 5.10 11.64 5.91
CA SER A 99 3.76 11.85 6.50
C SER A 99 3.10 10.55 6.98
N CYS A 100 3.75 9.40 6.79
CA CYS A 100 3.23 8.12 7.26
C CYS A 100 3.16 8.06 8.79
N THR A 101 2.16 7.34 9.29
CA THR A 101 1.92 7.14 10.73
C THR A 101 2.34 5.75 11.20
N THR A 102 2.44 4.78 10.30
CA THR A 102 2.83 3.40 10.62
C THR A 102 3.42 2.72 9.39
N ILE A 103 4.41 1.88 9.60
CA ILE A 103 5.07 1.09 8.55
C ILE A 103 4.91 -0.38 8.89
N PHE A 104 4.47 -1.17 7.91
CA PHE A 104 4.40 -2.62 7.99
C PHE A 104 5.41 -3.22 7.01
N SER A 105 6.13 -4.26 7.40
CA SER A 105 6.99 -4.98 6.44
C SER A 105 7.13 -6.45 6.78
N ILE A 106 7.27 -7.23 5.72
CA ILE A 106 7.61 -8.66 5.76
C ILE A 106 9.13 -8.88 5.63
N ARG A 107 9.92 -7.80 5.55
CA ARG A 107 11.38 -7.86 5.35
C ARG A 107 12.11 -7.58 6.66
N TYR A 108 13.00 -8.50 7.03
CA TYR A 108 13.66 -8.47 8.34
C TYR A 108 14.85 -7.48 8.44
N GLU A 109 15.43 -7.08 7.31
CA GLU A 109 16.72 -6.35 7.27
C GLU A 109 16.62 -4.88 6.83
N THR A 110 15.42 -4.31 6.83
CA THR A 110 15.22 -2.91 6.41
C THR A 110 15.61 -1.94 7.52
N LYS A 111 16.44 -0.94 7.21
CA LYS A 111 16.86 0.11 8.15
C LYS A 111 15.79 1.20 8.28
N VAL A 112 14.57 0.82 8.62
CA VAL A 112 13.40 1.72 8.64
C VAL A 112 13.63 2.91 9.57
N GLU A 113 14.20 2.65 10.75
CA GLU A 113 14.41 3.63 11.81
C GLU A 113 15.37 4.76 11.39
N SER A 114 16.25 4.51 10.41
CA SER A 114 17.16 5.54 9.89
C SER A 114 16.45 6.56 8.99
N PHE A 115 15.36 6.15 8.32
CA PHE A 115 14.59 7.00 7.40
C PHE A 115 13.31 7.56 8.05
N PHE A 116 12.77 6.84 9.04
CA PHE A 116 11.49 7.14 9.69
C PHE A 116 11.65 7.08 11.22
N PRO A 117 12.43 8.00 11.82
CA PRO A 117 12.68 7.99 13.24
C PRO A 117 11.37 8.21 14.03
N GLY A 118 11.09 7.30 14.96
CA GLY A 118 9.91 7.40 15.84
C GLY A 118 8.58 6.93 15.22
N ILE A 119 8.59 6.49 13.96
CA ILE A 119 7.40 5.91 13.34
C ILE A 119 7.27 4.43 13.75
N PRO A 120 6.11 3.97 14.24
CA PRO A 120 5.87 2.57 14.53
C PRO A 120 6.19 1.67 13.33
N TYR A 121 7.05 0.69 13.55
CA TYR A 121 7.45 -0.30 12.56
C TYR A 121 7.00 -1.70 13.00
N ILE A 122 5.99 -2.23 12.31
CA ILE A 122 5.36 -3.52 12.61
C ILE A 122 5.91 -4.56 11.63
N ARG A 123 6.58 -5.56 12.20
CA ARG A 123 7.11 -6.71 11.46
C ARG A 123 6.14 -7.88 11.55
N ASP A 124 6.26 -8.78 10.57
CA ASP A 124 5.57 -10.07 10.58
C ASP A 124 4.06 -9.90 10.78
N PHE A 125 3.47 -9.00 9.99
CA PHE A 125 2.02 -8.78 10.02
C PHE A 125 1.32 -10.05 9.53
N PHE A 126 0.91 -10.89 10.48
CA PHE A 126 0.03 -12.02 10.26
C PHE A 126 -1.38 -11.57 10.57
N PRO A 127 -2.24 -11.33 9.57
CA PRO A 127 -3.64 -11.08 9.83
C PRO A 127 -4.21 -12.35 10.46
N THR A 128 -4.60 -12.24 11.73
CA THR A 128 -5.50 -13.21 12.31
C THR A 128 -6.86 -12.95 11.68
N PHE A 129 -7.18 -13.72 10.63
CA PHE A 129 -8.54 -13.81 10.15
C PHE A 129 -9.38 -14.34 11.32
N SER A 130 -10.00 -13.44 12.07
CA SER A 130 -11.12 -13.78 12.95
C SER A 130 -12.37 -13.95 12.07
N GLY A 131 -12.30 -14.94 11.19
CA GLY A 131 -13.48 -15.55 10.61
C GLY A 131 -14.15 -16.34 11.71
N ASN A 132 -15.39 -15.95 12.02
CA ASN A 132 -16.26 -16.56 13.02
C ASN A 132 -16.06 -18.06 13.23
N ASP A 133 -15.99 -18.43 14.51
CA ASP A 133 -16.26 -19.76 15.04
C ASP A 133 -17.42 -20.45 14.32
N SER A 134 -17.13 -21.59 13.71
CA SER A 134 -17.99 -22.78 13.71
C SER A 134 -17.15 -24.00 13.34
N CYS A 135 -16.20 -24.36 14.20
CA CYS A 135 -15.60 -25.69 14.17
C CYS A 135 -16.63 -26.68 14.73
N ASN A 136 -17.54 -27.17 13.87
CA ASN A 136 -18.45 -28.26 14.25
C ASN A 136 -17.71 -29.59 14.06
N CYS A 137 -16.78 -29.87 14.97
CA CYS A 137 -16.20 -31.20 15.14
C CYS A 137 -17.22 -32.05 15.92
N GLN A 138 -18.27 -32.54 15.24
CA GLN A 138 -19.06 -33.63 15.80
C GLN A 138 -18.25 -34.91 15.71
N LYS A 139 -17.68 -35.26 16.88
CA LYS A 139 -17.37 -36.63 17.26
C LYS A 139 -18.58 -37.51 16.95
N SER A 140 -18.37 -38.55 16.15
CA SER A 140 -19.15 -39.79 16.29
C SER A 140 -18.19 -40.95 16.26
N THR A 141 -17.85 -41.35 17.49
CA THR A 141 -17.47 -42.71 17.85
C THR A 141 -18.66 -43.62 17.55
N LEU A 142 -18.45 -44.65 16.73
CA LEU A 142 -18.84 -46.05 16.93
C LEU A 142 -18.46 -46.87 15.70
#